data_AF-A0A263DNP4-F1
#
_entry.id   AF-A0A263DNP4-F1
#
_cell.length_a   1.000
_cell.length_b   1.000
_cell.length_c   1.000
_cell.angle_alpha   90.00
_cell.angle_beta   90.00
_cell.angle_gamma   90.00
#
_symmetry.space_group_name_H-M   'P 1'
#
loop_
_entity.id
_entity.type
_entity.pdbx_description
1 polymer ?
#
loop_
_entity_poly.entity_id
_entity_poly.type
_entity_poly.pdbx_seq_one_letter_code
_entity_poly.pdbx_strand_id
1 'polypeptide(L)'
;MCMLERRLQILLDEGRYQRISSLAKARGVSVATVVREAIDHGLPAEPARRRAAARLLLSAEPMPVPRPEALRGELDELRGRHE
;
A
#
# COMPACT_ATOMS: atom_id res chain seq x y z
N MET A 1 12.21 -6.88 3.50
CA MET A 1 12.19 -5.78 4.51
C MET A 1 13.08 -4.67 3.98
N CYS A 2 12.54 -3.50 3.67
CA CYS A 2 13.36 -2.33 3.31
C CYS A 2 13.83 -1.64 4.58
N MET A 3 15.14 -1.55 4.78
CA MET A 3 15.73 -0.83 5.91
C MET A 3 15.53 0.68 5.68
N LEU A 4 15.13 1.42 6.72
CA LEU A 4 14.92 2.86 6.64
C LEU A 4 16.25 3.56 6.95
N GLU A 5 16.85 4.23 5.96
CA GLU A 5 18.23 4.75 6.06
C GLU A 5 18.31 6.24 6.42
N ARG A 6 17.24 7.01 6.21
CA ARG A 6 17.24 8.47 6.39
C ARG A 6 16.16 8.89 7.39
N ARG A 7 16.54 9.74 8.35
CA ARG A 7 15.62 10.34 9.33
C ARG A 7 15.27 11.77 8.91
N LEU A 8 13.98 12.06 8.84
CA LEU A 8 13.44 13.39 8.57
C LEU A 8 12.79 13.96 9.84
N GLN A 9 13.05 15.23 10.14
CA GLN A 9 12.32 16.01 11.14
C GLN A 9 11.59 17.14 10.43
N ILE A 10 10.27 17.24 10.64
CA ILE A 10 9.41 18.29 10.07
C ILE A 10 8.58 18.91 11.19
N LEU A 11 8.36 20.22 11.08
CA LEU A 11 7.41 20.93 11.94
C LEU A 11 6.04 20.94 11.27
N LEU A 12 5.02 20.63 12.06
CA LEU A 12 3.62 20.67 11.66
C LEU A 12 2.88 21.63 12.58
N ASP A 13 1.86 22.31 12.06
CA ASP A 13 0.88 22.95 12.93
C ASP A 13 0.06 21.90 13.69
N GLU A 14 -0.58 22.34 14.77
CA GLU A 14 -1.36 21.49 15.65
C GLU A 14 -2.47 20.73 14.90
N GLY A 15 -3.17 21.39 13.98
CA GLY A 15 -4.26 20.78 13.23
C GLY A 15 -3.78 19.63 12.33
N ARG A 16 -2.65 19.82 11.65
CA ARG A 16 -2.01 18.76 10.84
C ARG A 16 -1.53 17.61 11.71
N TYR A 17 -0.90 17.91 12.85
CA TYR A 17 -0.43 16.87 13.77
C TYR A 17 -1.59 16.03 14.31
N GLN A 18 -2.66 16.67 14.79
CA GLN A 18 -3.86 15.99 15.31
C GLN A 18 -4.49 15.08 14.26
N ARG A 19 -4.58 15.54 12.99
CA ARG A 19 -5.16 14.74 11.91
C ARG A 19 -4.38 13.45 11.66
N ILE A 20 -3.05 13.55 11.59
CA ILE A 20 -2.19 12.38 11.34
C ILE A 20 -2.19 11.45 12.56
N SER A 21 -2.09 12.01 13.77
CA SER A 21 -2.12 11.24 15.03
C SER A 21 -3.42 10.47 15.21
N SER A 22 -4.56 11.11 14.95
CA SER A 22 -5.88 10.48 15.01
C SER A 22 -6.03 9.34 14.01
N LEU A 23 -5.54 9.54 12.78
CA LEU A 23 -5.56 8.51 11.75
C LEU A 23 -4.67 7.32 12.10
N ALA A 24 -3.47 7.57 12.62
CA ALA A 24 -2.53 6.55 13.07
C ALA A 24 -3.15 5.70 14.20
N LYS A 25 -3.76 6.36 15.19
CA LYS A 25 -4.45 5.70 16.31
C LYS A 25 -5.63 4.86 15.82
N ALA A 26 -6.47 5.40 14.93
CA ALA A 26 -7.62 4.69 14.39
C ALA A 26 -7.22 3.42 13.62
N ARG A 27 -6.05 3.42 12.98
CA ARG A 27 -5.52 2.28 12.21
C ARG A 27 -4.62 1.34 13.03
N GLY A 28 -4.28 1.69 14.28
CA GLY A 28 -3.33 0.93 15.08
C GLY A 28 -1.89 0.91 14.52
N VAL A 29 -1.51 1.95 13.76
CA VAL A 29 -0.17 2.06 13.15
C VAL A 29 0.58 3.29 13.67
N SER A 30 1.88 3.39 13.37
CA SER A 30 2.67 4.56 13.74
C SER A 30 2.37 5.77 12.84
N VAL A 31 2.53 6.98 13.38
CA VAL A 31 2.50 8.24 12.62
C VAL A 31 3.44 8.18 11.42
N ALA A 32 4.64 7.60 11.58
CA ALA A 32 5.60 7.43 10.50
C ALA A 32 5.06 6.57 9.33
N THR A 33 4.20 5.59 9.61
CA THR A 33 3.56 4.76 8.58
C THR A 33 2.59 5.58 7.75
N VAL A 34 1.72 6.35 8.42
CA VAL A 34 0.77 7.25 7.75
C VAL A 34 1.49 8.30 6.89
N VAL A 35 2.59 8.87 7.40
CA VAL A 35 3.40 9.86 6.65
C VAL A 35 4.02 9.23 5.41
N ARG A 36 4.57 8.02 5.50
CA ARG A 36 5.14 7.31 4.34
C ARG A 36 4.09 7.01 3.27
N GLU A 37 2.92 6.52 3.66
CA GLU A 37 1.81 6.29 2.72
C GLU A 37 1.40 7.59 2.03
N ALA A 38 1.28 8.68 2.78
CA ALA A 38 0.95 9.99 2.21
C ALA A 38 2.02 10.49 1.23
N ILE A 39 3.30 10.20 1.49
CA ILE A 39 4.40 10.48 0.57
C ILE A 39 4.26 9.63 -0.70
N ASP A 40 4.04 8.32 -0.59
CA ASP A 40 3.90 7.43 -1.74
C ASP A 40 2.72 7.83 -2.64
N HIS A 41 1.62 8.29 -2.04
CA HIS A 41 0.46 8.81 -2.75
C HIS A 41 0.70 10.21 -3.36
N GLY A 42 1.36 11.10 -2.63
CA GLY A 42 1.60 12.49 -3.04
C GLY A 42 2.76 12.67 -4.03
N LEU A 43 3.74 11.76 -3.98
CA LEU A 43 4.90 11.69 -4.87
C LEU A 43 4.87 10.37 -5.63
N PRO A 44 3.87 10.15 -6.50
CA PRO A 44 3.77 8.90 -7.24
C PRO A 44 5.06 8.69 -8.03
N ALA A 45 5.60 7.47 -7.97
CA ALA A 45 6.77 7.07 -8.74
C ALA A 45 6.61 7.53 -10.21
N GLU A 46 7.71 8.06 -10.77
CA GLU A 46 7.89 8.52 -12.15
C GLU A 46 6.70 8.16 -13.05
N PRO A 47 5.89 9.12 -13.54
CA PRO A 47 4.69 8.85 -14.34
C PRO A 47 4.93 7.90 -15.51
N ALA A 48 6.16 7.82 -16.00
CA ALA A 48 6.64 6.85 -16.98
C ALA A 48 6.60 5.40 -16.47
N ARG A 49 7.07 5.12 -15.25
CA ARG A 49 7.06 3.81 -14.61
C ARG A 49 5.63 3.31 -14.37
N ARG A 50 4.74 4.18 -13.86
CA ARG A 50 3.31 3.85 -13.69
C ARG A 50 2.64 3.49 -15.02
N ARG A 51 2.89 4.29 -16.07
CA ARG A 51 2.38 4.01 -17.43
C ARG A 51 2.96 2.74 -18.03
N ALA A 52 4.23 2.45 -17.80
CA ALA A 52 4.87 1.22 -18.24
C ALA A 52 4.25 -0.02 -17.56
N ALA A 53 4.06 0.02 -16.24
CA ALA A 53 3.40 -1.06 -15.50
C ALA A 53 1.94 -1.28 -15.97
N ALA A 54 1.18 -0.21 -16.17
CA ALA A 54 -0.17 -0.29 -16.71
C ALA A 54 -0.20 -0.92 -18.11
N ARG A 55 0.74 -0.54 -18.99
CA ARG A 55 0.87 -1.13 -20.32
C ARG A 55 1.18 -2.62 -20.26
N LEU A 56 2.13 -3.04 -19.43
CA LEU A 56 2.47 -4.46 -19.25
C LEU A 56 1.25 -5.28 -18.82
N LEU A 57 0.46 -4.74 -17.89
CA LEU A 57 -0.72 -5.42 -17.36
C LEU A 57 -1.85 -5.50 -18.39
N LEU A 58 -2.04 -4.45 -19.20
CA LEU A 58 -3.04 -4.41 -20.28
C LEU A 58 -2.62 -5.21 -21.52
N SER A 59 -1.32 -5.38 -21.75
CA SER A 59 -0.79 -6.18 -22.87
C SER A 59 -0.61 -7.66 -22.51
N ALA A 60 -0.87 -8.06 -21.26
CA ALA A 60 -0.74 -9.44 -20.83
C ALA A 60 -1.81 -10.29 -21.52
N GLU A 61 -1.42 -11.48 -22.00
CA GLU A 61 -2.37 -12.44 -22.53
C GLU A 61 -3.35 -12.87 -21.43
N PRO A 62 -4.66 -13.00 -21.75
CA PRO A 62 -5.64 -13.50 -20.80
C PRO A 62 -5.22 -14.88 -20.27
N MET A 63 -4.95 -14.95 -18.98
CA MET A 63 -4.67 -16.22 -18.34
C MET A 63 -5.98 -16.94 -17.99
N PRO A 64 -6.02 -18.28 -18.02
CA PRO A 64 -7.17 -19.03 -17.54
C PRO A 64 -7.34 -18.78 -16.03
N VAL A 65 -8.43 -18.13 -15.65
CA VAL A 65 -8.80 -17.88 -14.25
C VAL A 65 -9.97 -18.82 -13.89
N PRO A 66 -9.88 -19.57 -12.78
CA PRO A 66 -10.97 -20.41 -12.34
C PRO A 66 -12.20 -19.57 -11.94
N ARG A 67 -13.35 -20.22 -11.81
CA ARG A 67 -14.58 -19.51 -11.39
C ARG A 67 -14.39 -18.89 -10.00
N PRO A 68 -15.05 -17.77 -9.70
CA PRO A 68 -14.86 -17.04 -8.43
C PRO A 68 -15.01 -17.91 -7.17
N GLU A 69 -15.87 -18.93 -7.21
CA GLU A 69 -16.10 -19.84 -6.08
C GLU A 69 -14.87 -20.71 -5.79
N ALA A 70 -14.22 -21.22 -6.83
CA ALA A 70 -12.99 -22.02 -6.71
C ALA A 70 -11.82 -21.15 -6.22
N LEU A 71 -11.72 -19.91 -6.73
CA LEU A 71 -10.68 -18.97 -6.31
C LEU A 71 -10.86 -18.53 -4.85
N ARG A 72 -12.10 -18.40 -4.38
CA ARG A 72 -12.39 -18.13 -2.97
C ARG A 72 -11.99 -19.31 -2.07
N GLY A 73 -12.30 -20.54 -2.48
CA GLY A 73 -11.87 -21.74 -1.76
C GLY A 73 -10.34 -21.81 -1.62
N GLU A 74 -9.60 -21.55 -2.70
CA GLU A 74 -8.12 -21.52 -2.67
C GLU A 74 -7.58 -20.44 -1.71
N LEU A 75 -8.18 -19.25 -1.71
CA LEU A 75 -7.80 -18.16 -0.80
C LEU A 75 -8.06 -18.51 0.67
N ASP A 76 -9.19 -19.15 0.96
CA ASP A 76 -9.55 -19.58 2.31
C ASP A 76 -8.58 -20.67 2.80
N GLU A 77 -8.20 -21.63 1.95
CA GLU A 77 -7.16 -22.64 2.26
C GLU A 77 -5.77 -22.03 2.51
N LEU A 78 -5.39 -21.00 1.76
CA LEU A 78 -4.11 -20.30 1.97
C LEU A 78 -4.09 -19.52 3.29
N ARG A 79 -5.24 -18.94 3.68
CA ARG A 79 -5.36 -18.19 4.94
C ARG A 79 -5.46 -19.11 6.16
N GLY A 80 -6.15 -20.24 6.04
CA GLY A 80 -6.22 -21.25 7.10
C GLY A 80 -4.88 -21.97 7.38
N ARG A 81 -3.94 -21.94 6.43
CA ARG A 81 -2.56 -22.45 6.62
C ARG A 81 -1.66 -21.51 7.42
N HIS A 82 -2.15 -20.33 7.78
CA HIS A 82 -1.40 -19.29 8.50
C HIS A 82 -1.77 -19.18 9.99
N GLU A 83 -2.56 -20.13 10.52
CA GLU A 83 -2.83 -20.33 11.96
C GLU A 83 -2.04 -21.52 12.52
#